data_AF-A0A930W0Y9-F1
#
_entry.id   AF-A0A930W0Y9-F1
#
_cell.length_a   1.000
_cell.length_b   1.000
_cell.length_c   1.000
_cell.angle_alpha   90.00
_cell.angle_beta   90.00
_cell.angle_gamma   90.00
#
_symmetry.space_group_name_H-M   'P 1'
#
loop_
_entity.id
_entity.type
_entity.pdbx_description
1 polymer ?
#
loop_
_entity_poly.entity_id
_entity_poly.type
_entity_poly.pdbx_seq_one_letter_code
_entity_poly.pdbx_strand_id
1 'polypeptide(L)'
;RIGSPTWGKWEGIVLSEENHRQFFVPRGFAHGFLVLSDEAEFCYKCDDTYHPGDEGGVMWNDPEIGIVWPAFLGEKNFDPARVILSDKDKVHPPLSALKN
;
A
#
# COMPACT_ATOMS: atom_id res chain seq x y z
N ARG A 1 6.06 -0.47 12.66
CA ARG A 1 7.27 -0.08 13.44
C ARG A 1 7.02 -0.16 14.95
N ILE A 2 7.42 -1.25 15.62
CA ILE A 2 7.17 -1.46 17.05
C ILE A 2 7.71 -0.27 17.86
N GLY A 3 6.95 0.21 18.84
CA GLY A 3 7.29 1.40 19.65
C GLY A 3 7.01 2.75 18.99
N SER A 4 6.57 2.79 17.73
CA SER A 4 6.18 4.04 17.06
C SER A 4 4.92 4.63 17.71
N PRO A 5 4.90 5.93 18.07
CA PRO A 5 3.70 6.59 18.64
C PRO A 5 2.54 6.64 17.65
N THR A 6 2.83 6.49 16.35
CA THR A 6 1.86 6.43 15.24
C THR A 6 1.68 5.02 14.68
N TRP A 7 1.87 3.97 15.50
CA TRP A 7 1.59 2.60 15.05
C TRP A 7 0.16 2.47 14.49
N GLY A 8 0.01 1.75 13.38
CA GLY A 8 -1.27 1.54 12.69
C GLY A 8 -1.82 2.76 11.97
N LYS A 9 -1.14 3.92 12.03
CA LYS A 9 -1.51 5.09 11.22
C LYS A 9 -0.96 4.95 9.80
N TRP A 10 -1.71 5.47 8.85
CA TRP A 10 -1.39 5.46 7.43
C TRP A 10 -1.46 6.88 6.87
N GLU A 11 -0.78 7.10 5.76
CA GLU A 11 -0.81 8.32 4.95
C GLU A 11 -0.86 7.88 3.49
N GLY A 12 -1.60 8.60 2.65
CA GLY A 12 -1.73 8.29 1.23
C GLY A 12 -1.72 9.57 0.39
N ILE A 13 -1.11 9.48 -0.79
CA ILE A 13 -1.06 10.59 -1.75
C ILE A 13 -1.31 10.04 -3.16
N VAL A 14 -2.05 10.79 -3.97
CA VAL A 14 -2.23 10.46 -5.39
C VAL A 14 -0.96 10.86 -6.14
N LEU A 15 -0.37 9.90 -6.85
CA LEU A 15 0.72 10.11 -7.79
C LEU A 15 0.16 10.00 -9.19
N SER A 16 0.53 10.93 -10.06
CA SER A 16 0.06 10.96 -11.44
C SER A 16 1.09 11.61 -12.35
N GLU A 17 0.95 11.39 -13.65
CA GLU A 17 1.80 12.02 -14.64
C GLU A 17 1.68 13.55 -14.63
N GLU A 18 0.53 14.10 -14.22
CA GLU A 18 0.32 15.54 -14.20
C GLU A 18 0.92 16.22 -12.97
N ASN A 19 0.94 15.53 -11.83
CA ASN A 19 1.42 16.12 -10.58
C ASN A 19 2.91 15.90 -10.32
N HIS A 20 3.52 14.92 -10.98
CA HIS A 20 4.94 14.55 -10.87
C HIS A 20 5.47 14.42 -9.43
N ARG A 21 4.58 14.07 -8.49
CA ARG A 21 4.97 13.89 -7.10
C ARG A 21 5.78 12.62 -6.95
N GLN A 22 6.70 12.63 -6.00
CA GLN A 22 7.42 11.45 -5.54
C GLN A 22 7.09 11.24 -4.07
N PHE A 23 6.86 9.99 -3.69
CA PHE A 23 6.55 9.62 -2.31
C PHE A 23 7.71 8.81 -1.74
N PHE A 24 8.39 9.38 -0.75
CA PHE A 24 9.49 8.72 -0.06
C PHE A 24 8.96 7.89 1.10
N VAL A 25 9.25 6.58 1.09
CA VAL A 25 8.88 5.66 2.15
C VAL A 25 10.14 5.30 2.95
N PRO A 26 10.25 5.73 4.22
CA PRO A 26 11.39 5.35 5.05
C PRO A 26 11.41 3.85 5.36
N ARG A 27 12.59 3.29 5.65
CA ARG A 27 12.74 1.89 6.09
C ARG A 27 11.82 1.57 7.28
N GLY A 28 11.24 0.37 7.26
CA GLY A 28 10.36 -0.15 8.30
C GLY A 28 8.89 0.28 8.22
N PHE A 29 8.51 1.06 7.19
CA PHE A 29 7.12 1.27 6.82
C PHE A 29 6.64 0.18 5.86
N ALA A 30 5.36 -0.19 5.97
CA ALA A 30 4.69 -0.91 4.90
C ALA A 30 4.33 0.09 3.78
N HIS A 31 4.34 -0.37 2.53
CA HIS A 31 3.96 0.43 1.37
C HIS A 31 3.11 -0.42 0.42
N GLY A 32 2.09 0.19 -0.14
CA GLY A 32 1.22 -0.39 -1.17
C GLY A 32 0.59 0.74 -1.98
N PHE A 33 0.09 0.41 -3.16
CA PHE A 33 -0.55 1.37 -4.06
C PHE A 33 -1.78 0.74 -4.74
N LEU A 34 -2.71 1.60 -5.14
CA LEU A 34 -3.87 1.25 -5.96
C LEU A 34 -3.72 1.98 -7.30
N VAL A 35 -3.72 1.23 -8.40
CA VAL A 35 -3.77 1.81 -9.74
C VAL A 35 -5.19 2.34 -9.99
N LEU A 36 -5.32 3.63 -10.26
CA LEU A 36 -6.62 4.31 -10.41
C LEU A 36 -7.11 4.38 -11.87
N SER A 37 -6.18 4.32 -12.82
CA SER A 37 -6.40 4.34 -14.27
C SER A 37 -6.40 2.91 -14.84
N ASP A 38 -6.69 2.80 -16.14
CA ASP A 38 -6.58 1.51 -16.85
C ASP A 38 -5.14 0.99 -16.90
N GLU A 39 -4.17 1.91 -17.01
CA GLU A 39 -2.74 1.61 -17.05
C GLU A 39 -1.96 2.59 -16.16
N ALA A 40 -0.85 2.14 -15.59
CA ALA A 40 0.09 2.99 -14.87
C ALA A 40 1.51 2.45 -14.99
N GLU A 41 2.46 3.34 -15.27
CA GLU A 41 3.89 3.06 -15.09
C GLU A 41 4.32 3.54 -13.71
N PHE A 42 4.83 2.61 -12.90
CA PHE A 42 5.27 2.90 -11.54
C PHE A 42 6.74 2.54 -11.36
N CYS A 43 7.59 3.54 -11.22
CA CYS A 43 9.00 3.36 -10.95
C CYS A 43 9.35 3.74 -9.52
N TYR A 44 10.17 2.92 -8.87
CA TYR A 44 10.69 3.20 -7.54
C TYR A 44 12.20 2.96 -7.50
N LYS A 45 12.86 3.73 -6.63
CA LYS A 45 14.28 3.57 -6.34
C LYS A 45 14.40 2.86 -5.01
N CYS A 46 15.13 1.75 -4.99
CA CYS A 46 15.47 1.05 -3.76
C CYS A 46 16.84 1.47 -3.29
N ASP A 47 17.02 1.48 -1.97
CA ASP A 47 18.30 1.66 -1.31
C ASP A 47 18.99 0.32 -0.98
N ASP A 48 18.39 -0.80 -1.38
CA ASP A 48 18.91 -2.17 -1.26
C ASP A 48 18.44 -3.05 -2.44
N THR A 49 19.06 -4.21 -2.63
CA THR A 49 18.66 -5.18 -3.67
C THR A 49 17.52 -6.08 -3.21
N TYR A 50 16.66 -6.48 -4.15
CA TYR A 50 15.52 -7.34 -3.87
C TYR A 50 15.96 -8.73 -3.36
N HIS A 51 15.42 -9.12 -2.21
CA HIS A 51 15.57 -10.45 -1.63
C HIS A 51 14.17 -10.98 -1.23
N PRO A 52 13.61 -11.97 -1.96
CA PRO A 52 12.24 -12.44 -1.74
C PRO A 52 11.93 -12.89 -0.30
N GLY A 53 12.93 -13.39 0.42
CA GLY A 53 12.78 -13.89 1.80
C GLY A 53 12.63 -12.79 2.85
N ASP A 54 12.96 -11.54 2.51
CA ASP A 54 12.91 -10.40 3.42
C ASP A 54 11.60 -9.60 3.28
N GLU A 55 10.70 -10.04 2.39
CA GLU A 55 9.40 -9.42 2.20
C GLU A 55 8.37 -9.94 3.21
N GLY A 56 7.78 -9.02 3.96
CA GLY A 56 6.54 -9.23 4.68
C GLY A 56 5.41 -8.41 4.04
N GLY A 57 4.19 -8.64 4.49
CA GLY A 57 3.04 -7.83 4.07
C GLY A 57 1.95 -7.79 5.13
N VAL A 58 1.03 -6.85 4.95
CA VAL A 58 -0.16 -6.68 5.78
C VAL A 58 -1.37 -6.62 4.87
N MET A 59 -2.50 -7.15 5.34
CA MET A 59 -3.73 -7.14 4.55
C MET A 59 -4.13 -5.71 4.16
N TRP A 60 -4.38 -5.48 2.86
CA TRP A 60 -4.61 -4.15 2.28
C TRP A 60 -5.90 -3.47 2.80
N ASN A 61 -6.90 -4.28 3.19
CA ASN A 61 -8.19 -3.85 3.73
C ASN A 61 -8.31 -4.13 5.24
N ASP A 62 -7.19 -4.19 5.95
CA ASP A 62 -7.19 -4.40 7.39
C ASP A 62 -7.98 -3.29 8.11
N PRO A 63 -9.04 -3.64 8.88
CA PRO A 63 -9.90 -2.66 9.55
C PRO A 63 -9.22 -1.95 10.74
N GLU A 64 -8.14 -2.49 11.31
CA GLU A 64 -7.33 -1.83 12.35
C GLU A 64 -6.54 -0.67 11.75
N ILE A 65 -6.04 -0.81 10.51
CA ILE A 65 -5.40 0.29 9.79
C ILE A 65 -6.46 1.26 9.25
N GLY A 66 -7.54 0.71 8.66
CA GLY A 66 -8.65 1.50 8.13
C GLY A 66 -8.23 2.42 6.98
N ILE A 67 -7.51 1.88 5.99
CA ILE A 67 -7.11 2.65 4.81
C ILE A 67 -8.34 3.05 4.01
N VAL A 68 -8.48 4.36 3.76
CA VAL A 68 -9.55 4.92 2.92
C VAL A 68 -9.01 5.01 1.50
N TRP A 69 -9.25 3.95 0.72
CA TRP A 69 -8.86 3.90 -0.68
C TRP A 69 -9.73 4.84 -1.54
N PRO A 70 -9.13 5.59 -2.48
CA PRO A 70 -9.89 6.48 -3.35
C PRO A 70 -10.70 5.69 -4.39
N ALA A 71 -11.70 6.35 -4.99
CA ALA A 71 -12.39 5.79 -6.15
C ALA A 71 -11.44 5.67 -7.35
N PHE A 72 -11.72 4.70 -8.23
CA PHE A 72 -11.04 4.61 -9.53
C PHE A 72 -11.38 5.84 -10.39
N LEU A 73 -10.51 6.16 -11.36
CA LEU A 73 -10.77 7.29 -12.25
C LEU A 73 -12.09 7.11 -12.99
N GLY A 74 -12.91 8.16 -12.98
CA GLY A 74 -14.26 8.15 -13.56
C GLY A 74 -15.35 7.57 -12.64
N GLU A 75 -15.00 7.04 -11.48
CA GLU A 75 -15.96 6.53 -10.50
C GLU A 75 -16.20 7.47 -9.33
N LYS A 76 -17.38 7.33 -8.71
CA LYS A 76 -17.77 8.15 -7.55
C LYS A 76 -17.33 7.55 -6.22
N ASN A 77 -17.30 6.22 -6.14
CA ASN A 77 -17.02 5.47 -4.92
C ASN A 77 -15.99 4.40 -5.21
N PHE A 78 -15.20 4.05 -4.20
CA PHE A 78 -14.32 2.89 -4.26
C PHE A 78 -15.15 1.60 -4.25
N ASP A 79 -14.89 0.70 -5.21
CA ASP A 79 -15.45 -0.64 -5.26
C ASP A 79 -14.35 -1.70 -4.98
N PRO A 80 -14.36 -2.36 -3.81
CA PRO A 80 -13.42 -3.43 -3.48
C PRO A 80 -13.43 -4.60 -4.48
N ALA A 81 -14.54 -4.84 -5.19
CA ALA A 81 -14.64 -5.94 -6.15
C ALA A 81 -13.78 -5.73 -7.41
N ARG A 82 -13.37 -4.48 -7.68
CA ARG A 82 -12.45 -4.14 -8.78
C ARG A 82 -10.98 -4.36 -8.43
N VAL A 83 -10.64 -4.58 -7.15
CA VAL A 83 -9.26 -4.76 -6.73
C VAL A 83 -8.74 -6.11 -7.22
N ILE A 84 -7.67 -6.06 -8.02
CA ILE A 84 -6.96 -7.24 -8.49
C ILE A 84 -5.70 -7.40 -7.63
N LEU A 85 -5.56 -8.57 -7.01
CA LEU A 85 -4.43 -8.91 -6.16
C LEU A 85 -3.68 -10.13 -6.71
N SER A 86 -2.38 -10.16 -6.46
CA SER A 86 -1.59 -11.38 -6.61
C SER A 86 -2.03 -12.42 -5.57
N ASP A 87 -1.68 -13.70 -5.78
CA ASP A 87 -1.97 -14.74 -4.78
C ASP A 87 -1.21 -14.51 -3.47
N LYS A 88 -0.03 -13.86 -3.53
CA LYS A 88 0.76 -13.47 -2.35
C LYS A 88 -0.01 -12.46 -1.48
N ASP A 89 -0.60 -11.45 -2.10
CA ASP A 89 -1.24 -10.35 -1.36
C ASP A 89 -2.60 -10.73 -0.77
N LYS A 90 -3.24 -11.77 -1.32
CA LYS A 90 -4.52 -12.32 -0.81
C LYS A 90 -4.40 -12.97 0.58
N VAL A 91 -3.20 -13.34 1.00
CA VAL A 91 -2.97 -14.16 2.21
C VAL A 91 -2.14 -13.45 3.28
N HIS A 92 -1.91 -12.14 3.14
CA HIS A 92 -1.21 -11.40 4.18
C HIS A 92 -2.00 -11.36 5.49
N PRO A 93 -1.31 -11.43 6.65
CA PRO A 93 -1.96 -11.37 7.95
C PRO A 93 -2.54 -9.98 8.23
N PRO A 94 -3.51 -9.86 9.16
CA PRO A 94 -3.90 -8.58 9.69
C PRO A 94 -2.78 -7.96 10.54
N LEU A 95 -2.83 -6.64 10.75
CA LEU A 95 -1.85 -5.89 11.55
C LEU A 95 -1.72 -6.45 12.96
N SER A 96 -2.83 -6.89 13.54
CA SER A 96 -2.88 -7.49 14.88
C SER A 96 -1.99 -8.74 15.02
N ALA A 97 -1.82 -9.51 13.96
CA ALA A 97 -0.97 -10.71 13.96
C ALA A 97 0.52 -10.41 13.72
N LEU A 98 0.86 -9.16 13.37
CA LEU A 98 2.24 -8.69 13.20
C LEU A 98 2.81 -8.07 14.49
N LYS A 99 2.00 -7.95 15.55
CA LYS A 99 2.43 -7.50 16.88
C LYS A 99 3.07 -8.67 17.64
N ASN A 100 4.31 -9.00 17.32
CA ASN A 100 5.16 -9.84 18.17
C ASN A 100 6.31 -9.00 18.74
#